data_AF-A0A8T5ZK13-F1
#
_entry.id   AF-A0A8T5ZK13-F1
#
_cell.length_a   1.000
_cell.length_b   1.000
_cell.length_c   1.000
_cell.angle_alpha   90.00
_cell.angle_beta   90.00
_cell.angle_gamma   90.00
#
_symmetry.space_group_name_H-M   'P 1'
#
loop_
_entity.id
_entity.type
_entity.pdbx_description
1 polymer ?
#
loop_
_entity_poly.entity_id
_entity_poly.type
_entity_poly.pdbx_seq_one_letter_code
_entity_poly.pdbx_strand_id
1 'polypeptide(L)' 'MALHDENVVWHSHPVTVQQRELHHGHRGVVLWFTGLSGSGKSTVAGALEEALHKLGVSTYLL' A
#
# COMPACT_ATOMS: atom_id res chain seq x y z
N MET A 1 -23.26 -11.38 0.92
CA MET A 1 -22.41 -11.39 -0.28
C MET A 1 -23.15 -10.61 -1.34
N ALA A 2 -22.61 -9.46 -1.78
CA ALA A 2 -23.30 -8.63 -2.77
C ALA A 2 -23.57 -9.47 -4.03
N LEU A 3 -24.83 -9.47 -4.46
CA LEU A 3 -25.31 -10.13 -5.67
C LEU A 3 -24.54 -9.58 -6.87
N HIS A 4 -24.18 -10.45 -7.83
CA HIS A 4 -23.57 -10.05 -9.09
C HIS A 4 -24.42 -8.97 -9.76
N ASP A 5 -23.89 -7.75 -9.85
CA ASP A 5 -24.45 -6.67 -10.66
C ASP A 5 -23.94 -6.85 -12.09
N GLU A 6 -24.83 -7.20 -13.02
CA GLU A 6 -24.48 -7.47 -14.42
C GLU A 6 -23.87 -6.25 -15.14
N ASN A 7 -24.03 -5.04 -14.56
CA ASN A 7 -23.50 -3.81 -15.13
C ASN A 7 -22.11 -3.45 -14.58
N VAL A 8 -21.56 -4.24 -13.66
CA VAL A 8 -20.23 -4.01 -13.09
C VAL A 8 -19.25 -5.04 -13.65
N VAL A 9 -18.42 -4.58 -14.59
CA VAL A 9 -17.33 -5.38 -15.16
C VAL A 9 -15.99 -4.96 -14.56
N TRP A 10 -15.18 -5.94 -14.17
CA TRP A 10 -13.81 -5.69 -13.75
C TRP A 10 -12.95 -5.34 -14.96
N HIS A 11 -12.34 -4.16 -14.94
CA HIS A 11 -11.37 -3.78 -15.96
C HIS A 11 -9.98 -4.29 -15.59
N SER A 12 -9.38 -5.06 -16.49
CA SER A 12 -8.00 -5.52 -16.33
C SER A 12 -7.04 -4.37 -16.63
N HIS A 13 -6.09 -4.15 -15.73
CA HIS A 13 -5.01 -3.21 -15.97
C HIS A 13 -3.86 -3.89 -16.75
N PRO A 14 -3.24 -3.21 -17.75
CA PRO A 14 -2.13 -3.78 -18.50
C PRO A 14 -0.91 -4.17 -17.66
N VAL A 15 -0.71 -3.46 -16.54
CA VAL A 15 0.35 -3.76 -15.57
C VAL A 15 -0.26 -4.55 -14.42
N THR A 16 0.16 -5.79 -14.26
CA THR A 16 -0.30 -6.69 -13.21
C THR A 16 0.38 -6.40 -11.87
N VAL A 17 -0.16 -6.96 -10.79
CA VAL A 17 0.48 -6.88 -9.46
C VAL A 17 1.84 -7.56 -9.50
N GLN A 18 1.93 -8.75 -10.10
CA GLN A 18 3.17 -9.52 -10.20
C GLN A 18 4.27 -8.79 -10.97
N GLN A 19 3.90 -8.08 -12.05
CA GLN A 19 4.86 -7.24 -12.80
C GLN A 19 5.39 -6.09 -11.94
N ARG A 20 4.53 -5.45 -11.14
CA ARG A 20 4.96 -4.41 -10.19
C ARG A 20 5.85 -4.97 -9.08
N GLU A 21 5.48 -6.10 -8.50
CA GLU A 21 6.27 -6.75 -7.44
C GLU A 21 7.63 -7.21 -7.96
N LEU A 22 7.70 -7.74 -9.19
CA LEU A 22 8.96 -8.08 -9.86
C LEU A 22 9.83 -6.84 -10.12
N HIS A 23 9.22 -5.74 -10.58
CA HIS A 23 9.93 -4.47 -10.81
C HIS A 23 10.52 -3.90 -9.51
N HIS A 24 9.81 -3.99 -8.39
CA HIS A 24 10.27 -3.46 -7.11
C HIS A 24 11.06 -4.45 -6.25
N GLY A 25 11.08 -5.74 -6.59
CA GLY A 25 11.74 -6.79 -5.80
C GLY A 25 11.06 -7.11 -4.47
N HIS A 26 9.83 -6.64 -4.25
CA HIS A 26 9.06 -6.88 -3.03
C HIS A 26 7.55 -6.80 -3.28
N ARG A 27 6.76 -7.35 -2.35
CA ARG A 27 5.29 -7.31 -2.40
C ARG A 27 4.78 -5.93 -1.98
N GLY A 28 3.75 -5.45 -2.67
CA GLY A 28 3.04 -4.23 -2.28
C GLY A 28 2.20 -4.46 -1.02
N VAL A 29 2.26 -3.52 -0.07
CA VAL A 29 1.47 -3.57 1.18
C VAL A 29 0.92 -2.19 1.53
N VAL A 30 -0.21 -2.17 2.24
CA VAL A 30 -0.78 -0.96 2.85
C VAL A 30 -0.71 -1.11 4.36
N LEU A 31 -0.05 -0.18 5.03
CA LEU A 31 0.01 -0.13 6.49
C LEU A 31 -0.90 0.99 6.98
N TRP A 32 -2.02 0.60 7.61
CA TRP A 32 -3.03 1.54 8.07
C TRP A 32 -2.88 1.81 9.58
N PHE A 33 -2.21 2.92 9.92
CA PHE A 33 -2.10 3.35 11.32
C PHE A 33 -3.40 4.03 11.78
N THR A 34 -4.03 3.49 12.82
CA THR A 34 -5.24 4.04 13.45
C THR A 34 -5.05 4.22 14.95
N GLY A 35 -5.78 5.16 15.55
CA GLY A 35 -5.61 5.56 16.95
C GLY A 35 -6.00 7.00 17.22
N LEU A 36 -6.14 7.35 18.50
CA LEU A 36 -6.53 8.68 18.98
C LEU A 36 -5.55 9.78 18.52
N SER A 37 -6.00 11.04 18.51
CA SER A 37 -5.09 12.16 18.31
C SER A 37 -3.98 12.14 19.38
N GLY A 38 -2.74 12.41 18.98
CA GLY A 38 -1.58 12.34 19.88
C GLY A 38 -1.06 10.93 20.19
N SER A 39 -1.69 9.85 19.70
CA SER A 39 -1.22 8.47 19.95
C SER A 39 0.07 8.06 19.21
N GLY A 40 0.74 9.01 18.53
CA GLY A 40 2.01 8.76 17.85
C GLY A 40 1.94 8.16 16.44
N LYS A 41 0.75 8.09 15.80
CA LYS A 41 0.61 7.51 14.44
C LYS A 41 1.58 8.10 13.42
N SER A 42 1.61 9.43 13.29
CA SER A 42 2.49 10.12 12.33
C SER A 42 3.96 9.96 12.70
N THR A 43 4.30 9.89 13.99
CA THR A 43 5.67 9.65 14.46
C THR A 43 6.17 8.27 14.02
N VAL A 44 5.36 7.23 14.24
CA VAL A 44 5.72 5.85 13.84
C VAL A 44 5.76 5.71 12.32
N ALA A 45 4.78 6.28 11.62
CA ALA A 45 4.69 6.18 10.17
C ALA A 45 5.87 6.87 9.46
N GLY A 46 6.29 8.05 9.93
CA GLY A 46 7.48 8.74 9.41
C GLY A 46 8.78 7.99 9.70
N ALA A 47 8.96 7.47 10.92
CA ALA A 47 10.14 6.68 11.25
C ALA A 47 10.24 5.38 10.42
N LEU A 48 9.09 4.74 10.15
CA LEU A 48 9.03 3.57 9.29
C LEU A 48 9.37 3.90 7.84
N GLU A 49 8.83 5.00 7.29
CA GLU A 49 9.17 5.48 5.95
C GLU A 49 10.66 5.75 5.82
N GLU A 50 11.26 6.47 6.77
CA GLU A 50 12.70 6.74 6.78
C GLU A 50 13.53 5.44 6.80
N ALA A 51 13.14 4.46 7.62
CA ALA A 51 13.83 3.18 7.71
C ALA A 51 13.73 2.38 6.40
N LEU A 52 12.55 2.31 5.79
CA LEU A 52 12.33 1.59 4.53
C LEU A 52 13.04 2.29 3.35
N HIS A 53 13.03 3.61 3.31
CA HIS A 53 13.75 4.38 2.30
C HIS A 53 15.26 4.12 2.35
N LYS A 54 15.85 4.05 3.56
CA LYS A 54 17.26 3.68 3.74
C LYS A 54 17.59 2.27 3.24
N LEU A 55 16.60 1.37 3.20
CA LEU A 55 16.73 0.02 2.66
C LEU A 55 16.46 -0.06 1.14
N GLY A 56 16.20 1.07 0.48
CA GLY A 56 15.89 1.14 -0.94
C GLY A 56 14.46 0.69 -1.29
N VAL A 57 13.57 0.56 -0.31
CA VAL A 57 12.17 0.19 -0.53
C VAL A 57 11.39 1.42 -0.98
N SER A 58 10.61 1.27 -2.05
CA SER A 58 9.71 2.33 -2.51
C SER A 58 8.53 2.47 -1.55
N THR A 59 8.40 3.63 -0.92
CA THR A 59 7.36 3.95 0.07
C THR A 59 6.71 5.30 -0.21
N TYR A 60 5.52 5.49 0.35
CA TYR A 60 4.83 6.78 0.37
C TYR A 60 3.97 6.91 1.61
N LEU A 61 4.17 7.99 2.36
CA LEU A 61 3.29 8.41 3.45
C LEU A 61 2.13 9.26 2.91
N LEU A 62 0.89 8.88 3.26
CA LEU A 62 -0.35 9.59 2.90
C LEU A 62 -0.72 10.68 3.91
#